data_AF-A0A9K3L2M0-F1
#
_entry.id   AF-A0A9K3L2M0-F1
#
_cell.length_a   1.000
_cell.length_b   1.000
_cell.length_c   1.000
_cell.angle_alpha   90.00
_cell.angle_beta   90.00
_cell.angle_gamma   90.00
#
_symmetry.space_group_name_H-M   'P 1'
#
loop_
_entity.id
_entity.type
_entity.pdbx_description
1 polymer ?
#
loop_
_entity_poly.entity_id
_entity_poly.type
_entity_poly.pdbx_seq_one_letter_code
_entity_poly.pdbx_strand_id
1 'polypeptide(L)'
;MSTIFAILLLFVGSTTGLSLKPAATPLMDSGKALARSGELLIDMTRKLDLYGGGLSAAGAAIRTSGDSIAQAAASCRFKTGTELVLDELREAATCLKEASLKCKVATEEAQTDENEGLEQLLVNMIGPIAAAGQSLEEAGAGIMTRVPLKDVGSKLVESADYFQMIAASIDNIAQSTTAADPIPEGILSAQRMMFAAEKMKEAGNELQGNEKPKPTGKAWLKG
;
A
#
# COMPACT_ATOMS: atom_id res chain seq x y z
N MET A 1 60.93 12.67 3.50
CA MET A 1 60.15 11.65 2.76
C MET A 1 59.34 10.80 3.74
N SER A 2 58.20 11.29 4.26
CA SER A 2 57.27 10.46 5.04
C SER A 2 55.95 11.19 5.29
N THR A 3 55.12 11.41 4.26
CA THR A 3 53.73 11.92 4.46
C THR A 3 52.82 11.75 3.24
N ILE A 4 52.88 10.65 2.47
CA ILE A 4 51.95 10.42 1.33
C ILE A 4 51.43 8.98 1.31
N PHE A 5 51.01 8.44 2.45
CA PHE A 5 50.42 7.08 2.50
C PHE A 5 49.20 6.94 3.42
N ALA A 6 48.50 8.04 3.71
CA ALA A 6 47.37 8.03 4.65
C ALA A 6 46.07 8.67 4.12
N ILE A 7 45.87 8.77 2.79
CA ILE A 7 44.63 9.31 2.20
C ILE A 7 44.10 8.38 1.10
N LEU A 8 44.01 7.07 1.37
CA LEU A 8 43.35 6.14 0.43
C LEU A 8 42.55 5.03 1.11
N LEU A 9 42.02 5.28 2.32
CA LEU A 9 41.27 4.27 3.10
C LEU A 9 39.98 4.79 3.74
N LEU A 10 39.46 5.95 3.31
CA LEU A 10 38.23 6.54 3.90
C LEU A 10 37.01 6.64 2.96
N PHE A 11 37.03 5.96 1.82
CA PHE A 11 35.83 5.80 0.99
C PHE A 11 35.72 4.38 0.43
N VAL A 12 35.78 3.38 1.31
CA VAL A 12 35.00 2.15 1.08
C VAL A 12 33.62 2.39 1.70
N GLY A 13 32.89 3.35 1.12
CA GLY A 13 31.45 3.40 1.32
C GLY A 13 30.91 2.07 0.85
N SER A 14 30.41 1.29 1.80
CA SER A 14 29.72 0.01 1.58
C SER A 14 29.04 -0.03 0.22
N THR A 15 29.60 -0.81 -0.71
CA THR A 15 28.95 -1.18 -1.98
C THR A 15 27.84 -2.19 -1.71
N THR A 16 26.97 -1.88 -0.74
CA THR A 16 25.71 -2.58 -0.57
C THR A 16 24.86 -2.22 -1.78
N GLY A 17 25.00 -3.05 -2.82
CA GLY A 17 24.14 -2.98 -4.00
C GLY A 17 22.68 -2.88 -3.56
N LEU A 18 21.91 -2.08 -4.31
CA LEU A 18 20.51 -1.78 -4.08
C LEU A 18 19.72 -3.07 -3.80
N SER A 19 19.61 -3.45 -2.54
CA SER A 19 19.03 -4.73 -2.14
C SER A 19 17.66 -4.46 -1.55
N LEU A 20 16.64 -4.63 -2.38
CA LEU A 20 15.22 -4.57 -1.98
C LEU A 20 14.77 -5.79 -1.18
N LYS A 21 15.67 -6.79 -1.02
CA LYS A 21 15.42 -8.06 -0.34
C LYS A 21 14.80 -7.92 1.06
N PRO A 22 15.20 -6.96 1.93
CA PRO A 22 14.57 -6.81 3.24
C PRO A 22 13.04 -6.68 3.10
N ALA A 23 12.58 -5.73 2.29
CA ALA A 23 11.17 -5.43 2.07
C ALA A 23 10.35 -6.57 1.44
N ALA A 24 10.97 -7.61 0.89
CA ALA A 24 10.28 -8.61 0.07
C ALA A 24 9.16 -9.36 0.80
N THR A 25 9.34 -9.70 2.08
CA THR A 25 8.31 -10.42 2.85
C THR A 25 7.18 -9.50 3.28
N PRO A 26 7.44 -8.38 3.98
CA PRO A 26 6.35 -7.48 4.37
C PRO A 26 5.61 -6.88 3.17
N LEU A 27 6.29 -6.58 2.06
CA LEU A 27 5.61 -6.08 0.85
C LEU A 27 4.69 -7.14 0.22
N MET A 28 5.07 -8.42 0.27
CA MET A 28 4.23 -9.54 -0.21
C MET A 28 2.97 -9.68 0.64
N ASP A 29 3.12 -9.63 1.97
CA ASP A 29 2.00 -9.70 2.91
C ASP A 29 1.06 -8.50 2.73
N SER A 30 1.64 -7.31 2.49
CA SER A 30 0.89 -6.09 2.20
C SER A 30 0.05 -6.22 0.92
N GLY A 31 0.68 -6.60 -0.20
CA GLY A 31 0.00 -6.72 -1.49
C GLY A 31 -1.17 -7.71 -1.45
N LYS A 32 -0.94 -8.90 -0.87
CA LYS A 32 -2.00 -9.92 -0.71
C LYS A 32 -3.17 -9.42 0.16
N ALA A 33 -2.87 -8.70 1.23
CA ALA A 33 -3.90 -8.17 2.11
C ALA A 33 -4.69 -7.03 1.45
N LEU A 34 -4.01 -6.17 0.68
CA LEU A 34 -4.67 -5.12 -0.11
C LEU A 34 -5.56 -5.73 -1.19
N ALA A 35 -5.07 -6.76 -1.89
CA ALA A 35 -5.85 -7.49 -2.88
C ALA A 35 -7.14 -8.05 -2.27
N ARG A 36 -7.02 -8.73 -1.12
CA ARG A 36 -8.18 -9.24 -0.39
C ARG A 36 -9.11 -8.14 0.11
N SER A 37 -8.58 -7.01 0.52
CA SER A 37 -9.38 -5.86 0.93
C SER A 37 -10.24 -5.32 -0.22
N GLY A 38 -9.66 -5.17 -1.42
CA GLY A 38 -10.39 -4.77 -2.63
C GLY A 38 -11.49 -5.76 -3.00
N GLU A 39 -11.25 -7.07 -2.87
CA GLU A 39 -12.28 -8.09 -3.09
C GLU A 39 -13.45 -7.98 -2.09
N LEU A 40 -13.15 -7.79 -0.80
CA LEU A 40 -14.17 -7.61 0.22
C LEU A 40 -14.94 -6.29 0.07
N LEU A 41 -14.28 -5.24 -0.44
CA LEU A 41 -14.93 -3.98 -0.78
C LEU A 41 -15.96 -4.17 -1.90
N ILE A 42 -15.63 -4.98 -2.92
CA ILE A 42 -16.58 -5.37 -3.97
C ILE A 42 -17.76 -6.13 -3.35
N ASP A 43 -17.51 -7.09 -2.47
CA ASP A 43 -18.60 -7.84 -1.82
C ASP A 43 -19.49 -6.94 -0.95
N MET A 44 -18.92 -5.94 -0.26
CA MET A 44 -19.66 -4.92 0.47
C MET A 44 -20.62 -4.14 -0.45
N THR A 45 -20.20 -3.82 -1.68
CA THR A 45 -21.08 -3.08 -2.61
C THR A 45 -22.34 -3.85 -2.99
N ARG A 46 -22.33 -5.19 -2.96
CA ARG A 46 -23.55 -6.00 -3.15
C ARG A 46 -24.56 -5.82 -2.03
N LYS A 47 -24.10 -5.57 -0.80
CA LYS A 47 -24.97 -5.34 0.36
C LYS A 47 -25.52 -3.92 0.40
N LEU A 48 -24.81 -2.99 -0.23
CA LEU A 48 -25.24 -1.61 -0.40
C LEU A 48 -26.14 -1.39 -1.63
N ASP A 49 -26.38 -2.44 -2.43
CA ASP A 49 -27.05 -2.36 -3.74
C ASP A 49 -26.33 -1.43 -4.74
N LEU A 50 -25.01 -1.34 -4.62
CA LEU A 50 -24.11 -0.53 -5.46
C LEU A 50 -23.22 -1.39 -6.38
N TYR A 51 -23.53 -2.68 -6.49
CA TYR A 51 -22.69 -3.61 -7.25
C TYR A 51 -22.69 -3.26 -8.74
N GLY A 52 -21.51 -3.22 -9.34
CA GLY A 52 -21.32 -2.78 -10.73
C GLY A 52 -21.20 -1.26 -10.90
N GLY A 53 -21.44 -0.46 -9.85
CA GLY A 53 -21.20 0.98 -9.84
C GLY A 53 -19.75 1.38 -9.57
N GLY A 54 -19.52 2.68 -9.41
CA GLY A 54 -18.20 3.29 -9.23
C GLY A 54 -17.42 2.71 -8.04
N LEU A 55 -18.07 2.47 -6.90
CA LEU A 55 -17.41 1.93 -5.70
C LEU A 55 -16.93 0.49 -5.92
N SER A 56 -17.73 -0.32 -6.62
CA SER A 56 -17.36 -1.68 -6.99
C SER A 56 -16.16 -1.68 -7.93
N ALA A 57 -16.11 -0.75 -8.90
CA ALA A 57 -14.98 -0.60 -9.81
C ALA A 57 -13.72 -0.10 -9.09
N ALA A 58 -13.86 0.80 -8.11
CA ALA A 58 -12.76 1.23 -7.26
C ALA A 58 -12.16 0.05 -6.46
N GLY A 59 -13.01 -0.81 -5.89
CA GLY A 59 -12.57 -2.03 -5.22
C GLY A 59 -11.80 -2.99 -6.14
N ALA A 60 -12.24 -3.14 -7.40
CA ALA A 60 -11.52 -3.95 -8.39
C ALA A 60 -10.14 -3.39 -8.72
N ALA A 61 -10.02 -2.07 -8.88
CA ALA A 61 -8.74 -1.42 -9.12
C ALA A 61 -7.80 -1.50 -7.91
N ILE A 62 -8.32 -1.35 -6.68
CA ILE A 62 -7.55 -1.58 -5.44
C ILE A 62 -7.05 -3.03 -5.37
N ARG A 63 -7.89 -4.00 -5.76
CA ARG A 63 -7.49 -5.41 -5.79
C ARG A 63 -6.29 -5.63 -6.73
N THR A 64 -6.38 -5.13 -7.95
CA THR A 64 -5.29 -5.22 -8.95
C THR A 64 -4.02 -4.54 -8.46
N SER A 65 -4.13 -3.38 -7.79
CA SER A 65 -2.99 -2.73 -7.15
C SER A 65 -2.30 -3.63 -6.12
N GLY A 66 -3.08 -4.34 -5.29
CA GLY A 66 -2.55 -5.32 -4.34
C GLY A 66 -1.82 -6.48 -5.01
N ASP A 67 -2.36 -7.00 -6.12
CA ASP A 67 -1.71 -8.06 -6.90
C ASP A 67 -0.37 -7.59 -7.49
N SER A 68 -0.30 -6.38 -8.03
CA SER A 68 0.97 -5.80 -8.51
C SER A 68 1.99 -5.58 -7.39
N ILE A 69 1.57 -5.09 -6.21
CA ILE A 69 2.47 -4.98 -5.04
C ILE A 69 3.03 -6.35 -4.64
N ALA A 70 2.21 -7.40 -4.67
CA ALA A 70 2.66 -8.77 -4.38
C ALA A 70 3.65 -9.28 -5.44
N GLN A 71 3.45 -8.94 -6.72
CA GLN A 71 4.38 -9.28 -7.80
C GLN A 71 5.71 -8.52 -7.67
N ALA A 72 5.67 -7.23 -7.33
CA ALA A 72 6.86 -6.45 -6.99
C ALA A 72 7.66 -7.13 -5.87
N ALA A 73 6.96 -7.54 -4.81
CA ALA A 73 7.57 -8.19 -3.65
C ALA A 73 8.23 -9.54 -3.97
N ALA A 74 7.65 -10.33 -4.89
CA ALA A 74 8.27 -11.56 -5.38
C ALA A 74 9.63 -11.28 -6.05
N SER A 75 9.72 -10.16 -6.77
CA SER A 75 10.91 -9.73 -7.50
C SER A 75 12.00 -9.13 -6.61
N CYS A 76 11.65 -8.54 -5.46
CA CYS A 76 12.60 -7.98 -4.49
C CYS A 76 13.68 -8.97 -4.01
N ARG A 77 13.43 -10.28 -4.12
CA ARG A 77 14.36 -11.34 -3.68
C ARG A 77 15.52 -11.56 -4.64
N PHE A 78 15.40 -11.09 -5.88
CA PHE A 78 16.38 -11.30 -6.94
C PHE A 78 17.19 -10.02 -7.19
N LYS A 79 18.51 -10.15 -7.27
CA LYS A 79 19.41 -9.00 -7.54
C LYS A 79 19.14 -8.33 -8.90
N THR A 80 18.59 -9.10 -9.85
CA THR A 80 18.22 -8.64 -11.19
C THR A 80 16.74 -8.27 -11.29
N GLY A 81 15.97 -8.39 -10.21
CA GLY A 81 14.52 -8.15 -10.20
C GLY A 81 14.12 -6.69 -10.10
N THR A 82 15.08 -5.75 -10.00
CA THR A 82 14.80 -4.34 -9.75
C THR A 82 13.90 -3.69 -10.81
N GLU A 83 14.03 -4.07 -12.08
CA GLU A 83 13.16 -3.62 -13.17
C GLU A 83 11.71 -4.10 -12.97
N LEU A 84 11.54 -5.37 -12.59
CA LEU A 84 10.20 -5.89 -12.27
C LEU A 84 9.61 -5.20 -11.02
N VAL A 85 10.43 -4.91 -10.00
CA VAL A 85 9.93 -4.21 -8.81
C VAL A 85 9.42 -2.81 -9.17
N LEU A 86 10.17 -2.04 -9.95
CA LEU A 86 9.74 -0.68 -10.30
C LEU A 86 8.52 -0.68 -11.23
N ASP A 87 8.46 -1.58 -12.21
CA ASP A 87 7.32 -1.67 -13.13
C ASP A 87 6.03 -2.02 -12.36
N GLU A 88 6.09 -3.01 -11.48
CA GLU A 88 4.93 -3.43 -10.69
C GLU A 88 4.50 -2.38 -9.65
N LEU A 89 5.42 -1.62 -9.06
CA LEU A 89 5.04 -0.50 -8.18
C LEU A 89 4.32 0.62 -8.94
N ARG A 90 4.73 0.88 -10.18
CA ARG A 90 4.10 1.90 -11.04
C ARG A 90 2.77 1.42 -11.62
N GLU A 91 2.63 0.13 -11.89
CA GLU A 91 1.35 -0.49 -12.23
C GLU A 91 0.36 -0.40 -11.06
N ALA A 92 0.83 -0.74 -9.85
CA ALA A 92 0.03 -0.58 -8.63
C ALA A 92 -0.41 0.87 -8.40
N ALA A 93 0.47 1.85 -8.69
CA ALA A 93 0.15 3.27 -8.65
C ALA A 93 -0.92 3.66 -9.67
N THR A 94 -0.82 3.15 -10.89
CA THR A 94 -1.80 3.39 -11.96
C THR A 94 -3.17 2.85 -11.57
N CYS A 95 -3.22 1.64 -11.03
CA CYS A 95 -4.44 1.03 -10.51
C CYS A 95 -5.08 1.88 -9.39
N LEU A 96 -4.29 2.43 -8.45
CA LEU A 96 -4.84 3.33 -7.42
C LEU A 96 -5.34 4.66 -7.99
N LYS A 97 -4.66 5.23 -8.99
CA LYS A 97 -5.15 6.42 -9.70
C LYS A 97 -6.49 6.13 -10.37
N GLU A 98 -6.63 4.98 -11.01
CA GLU A 98 -7.92 4.52 -11.54
C GLU A 98 -8.97 4.37 -10.42
N ALA A 99 -8.63 3.72 -9.31
CA ALA A 99 -9.53 3.56 -8.17
C ALA A 99 -10.04 4.91 -7.65
N SER A 100 -9.19 5.94 -7.59
CA SER A 100 -9.59 7.29 -7.18
C SER A 100 -10.60 7.91 -8.16
N LEU A 101 -10.40 7.70 -9.48
CA LEU A 101 -11.36 8.14 -10.50
C LEU A 101 -12.69 7.39 -10.40
N LYS A 102 -12.66 6.07 -10.17
CA LYS A 102 -13.88 5.27 -9.97
C LYS A 102 -14.62 5.65 -8.67
N CYS A 103 -13.87 6.02 -7.64
CA CYS A 103 -14.46 6.53 -6.40
C CYS A 103 -15.15 7.88 -6.60
N LYS A 104 -14.65 8.76 -7.48
CA LYS A 104 -15.36 9.98 -7.88
C LYS A 104 -16.69 9.67 -8.57
N VAL A 105 -16.70 8.70 -9.48
CA VAL A 105 -17.95 8.23 -10.11
C VAL A 105 -18.91 7.71 -9.05
N ALA A 106 -18.43 6.97 -8.05
CA ALA A 106 -19.27 6.52 -6.93
C ALA A 106 -19.88 7.67 -6.12
N THR A 107 -19.13 8.76 -5.94
CA THR A 107 -19.63 9.99 -5.30
C THR A 107 -20.74 10.63 -6.14
N GLU A 108 -20.55 10.73 -7.46
CA GLU A 108 -21.55 11.26 -8.39
C GLU A 108 -22.83 10.40 -8.43
N GLU A 109 -22.68 9.07 -8.36
CA GLU A 109 -23.79 8.12 -8.20
C GLU A 109 -24.54 8.37 -6.89
N ALA A 110 -23.83 8.44 -5.76
CA ALA A 110 -24.44 8.72 -4.45
C ALA A 110 -25.16 10.07 -4.40
N GLN A 111 -24.61 11.10 -5.07
CA GLN A 111 -25.23 12.41 -5.21
C GLN A 111 -26.53 12.34 -6.04
N THR A 112 -26.51 11.57 -7.14
CA THR A 112 -27.69 11.36 -8.00
C THR A 112 -28.82 10.65 -7.24
N ASP A 113 -28.45 9.74 -6.34
CA ASP A 113 -29.37 9.00 -5.47
C ASP A 113 -29.76 9.78 -4.19
N GLU A 114 -29.36 11.05 -4.07
CA GLU A 114 -29.62 11.93 -2.91
C GLU A 114 -29.14 11.34 -1.57
N ASN A 115 -28.09 10.51 -1.60
CA ASN A 115 -27.49 9.88 -0.43
C ASN A 115 -26.29 10.68 0.09
N GLU A 116 -26.58 11.85 0.69
CA GLU A 116 -25.56 12.79 1.21
C GLU A 116 -24.59 12.13 2.21
N GLY A 117 -25.09 11.19 3.02
CA GLY A 117 -24.26 10.47 3.99
C GLY A 117 -23.19 9.61 3.33
N LEU A 118 -23.57 8.82 2.31
CA LEU A 118 -22.63 8.03 1.54
C LEU A 118 -21.70 8.90 0.68
N GLU A 119 -22.23 9.95 0.05
CA GLU A 119 -21.46 10.92 -0.73
C GLU A 119 -20.28 11.45 0.08
N GLN A 120 -20.55 11.97 1.29
CA GLN A 120 -19.53 12.56 2.15
C GLN A 120 -18.44 11.54 2.56
N LEU A 121 -18.82 10.29 2.81
CA LEU A 121 -17.88 9.22 3.14
C LEU A 121 -17.00 8.85 1.94
N LEU A 122 -17.58 8.79 0.74
CA LEU A 122 -16.85 8.49 -0.49
C LEU A 122 -15.88 9.62 -0.87
N VAL A 123 -16.26 10.88 -0.69
CA VAL A 123 -15.37 12.04 -0.92
C VAL A 123 -14.08 11.92 -0.09
N ASN A 124 -14.20 11.44 1.15
CA ASN A 124 -13.07 11.27 2.06
C ASN A 124 -12.10 10.16 1.62
N MET A 125 -12.49 9.27 0.70
CA MET A 125 -11.61 8.22 0.16
C MET A 125 -10.77 8.69 -1.04
N ILE A 126 -11.28 9.62 -1.85
CA ILE A 126 -10.69 9.99 -3.15
C ILE A 126 -9.24 10.49 -2.99
N GLY A 127 -9.04 11.42 -2.06
CA GLY A 127 -7.72 12.03 -1.80
C GLY A 127 -6.69 11.01 -1.34
N PRO A 128 -6.96 10.25 -0.25
CA PRO A 128 -6.06 9.20 0.21
C PRO A 128 -5.74 8.14 -0.85
N ILE A 129 -6.71 7.69 -1.66
CA ILE A 129 -6.46 6.72 -2.74
C ILE A 129 -5.46 7.31 -3.76
N ALA A 130 -5.69 8.55 -4.22
CA ALA A 130 -4.82 9.19 -5.19
C ALA A 130 -3.40 9.40 -4.63
N ALA A 131 -3.30 9.80 -3.37
CA ALA A 131 -2.03 10.06 -2.71
C ALA A 131 -1.25 8.76 -2.46
N ALA A 132 -1.91 7.67 -2.09
CA ALA A 132 -1.30 6.34 -2.00
C ALA A 132 -0.69 5.92 -3.34
N GLY A 133 -1.42 6.11 -4.44
CA GLY A 133 -0.92 5.85 -5.79
C GLY A 133 0.26 6.74 -6.17
N GLN A 134 0.21 8.03 -5.85
CA GLN A 134 1.33 8.95 -6.10
C GLN A 134 2.59 8.53 -5.34
N SER A 135 2.47 8.14 -4.07
CA SER A 135 3.62 7.65 -3.29
C SER A 135 4.22 6.35 -3.87
N LEU A 136 3.39 5.42 -4.39
CA LEU A 136 3.91 4.22 -5.06
C LEU A 136 4.62 4.55 -6.39
N GLU A 137 4.08 5.48 -7.18
CA GLU A 137 4.74 5.96 -8.41
C GLU A 137 6.10 6.57 -8.08
N GLU A 138 6.18 7.39 -7.03
CA GLU A 138 7.43 7.98 -6.56
C GLU A 138 8.43 6.93 -6.04
N ALA A 139 7.96 5.88 -5.37
CA ALA A 139 8.80 4.76 -4.97
C ALA A 139 9.40 4.04 -6.20
N GLY A 140 8.57 3.70 -7.19
CA GLY A 140 9.01 3.07 -8.44
C GLY A 140 9.96 3.97 -9.24
N ALA A 141 9.63 5.26 -9.40
CA ALA A 141 10.48 6.25 -10.06
C ALA A 141 11.81 6.45 -9.31
N GLY A 142 11.81 6.39 -7.97
CA GLY A 142 13.00 6.44 -7.14
C GLY A 142 13.94 5.27 -7.42
N ILE A 143 13.41 4.05 -7.54
CA ILE A 143 14.18 2.87 -7.93
C ILE A 143 14.79 3.07 -9.32
N MET A 144 14.00 3.52 -10.30
CA MET A 144 14.43 3.78 -11.68
C MET A 144 15.58 4.80 -11.75
N THR A 145 15.47 5.87 -10.97
CA THR A 145 16.45 6.97 -10.93
C THR A 145 17.57 6.75 -9.92
N ARG A 146 17.60 5.58 -9.26
CA ARG A 146 18.63 5.16 -8.29
C ARG A 146 18.78 6.12 -7.11
N VAL A 147 17.67 6.67 -6.62
CA VAL A 147 17.68 7.42 -5.36
C VAL A 147 18.02 6.49 -4.19
N PRO A 148 18.49 7.02 -3.04
CA PRO A 148 18.75 6.21 -1.86
C PRO A 148 17.55 5.34 -1.45
N LEU A 149 17.80 4.07 -1.08
CA LEU A 149 16.72 3.15 -0.68
C LEU A 149 15.92 3.63 0.52
N LYS A 150 16.52 4.42 1.41
CA LYS A 150 15.79 5.07 2.50
C LYS A 150 14.68 6.00 2.00
N ASP A 151 14.88 6.66 0.86
CA ASP A 151 13.92 7.62 0.31
C ASP A 151 12.81 6.84 -0.40
N VAL A 152 13.14 5.74 -1.10
CA VAL A 152 12.14 4.76 -1.60
C VAL A 152 11.31 4.20 -0.44
N GLY A 153 11.97 3.85 0.67
CA GLY A 153 11.33 3.36 1.88
C GLY A 153 10.38 4.39 2.51
N SER A 154 10.73 5.68 2.50
CA SER A 154 9.85 6.76 2.95
C SER A 154 8.57 6.80 2.14
N LYS A 155 8.66 6.61 0.82
CA LYS A 155 7.48 6.60 -0.06
C LYS A 155 6.56 5.40 0.18
N LEU A 156 7.10 4.24 0.53
CA LEU A 156 6.28 3.13 1.00
C LEU A 156 5.57 3.44 2.32
N VAL A 157 6.25 4.11 3.26
CA VAL A 157 5.63 4.53 4.54
C VAL A 157 4.52 5.56 4.30
N GLU A 158 4.74 6.55 3.43
CA GLU A 158 3.71 7.53 3.05
C GLU A 158 2.47 6.84 2.44
N SER A 159 2.68 5.90 1.51
CA SER A 159 1.57 5.12 0.92
C SER A 159 0.81 4.31 1.97
N ALA A 160 1.52 3.72 2.94
CA ALA A 160 0.91 3.00 4.06
C ALA A 160 0.03 3.90 4.94
N ASP A 161 0.46 5.13 5.21
CA ASP A 161 -0.34 6.07 6.01
C ASP A 161 -1.64 6.46 5.27
N TYR A 162 -1.59 6.58 3.93
CA TYR A 162 -2.81 6.75 3.14
C TYR A 162 -3.71 5.50 3.14
N PHE A 163 -3.17 4.29 3.10
CA PHE A 163 -3.96 3.06 3.25
C PHE A 163 -4.71 3.00 4.58
N GLN A 164 -4.15 3.53 5.68
CA GLN A 164 -4.86 3.64 6.96
C GLN A 164 -6.06 4.58 6.87
N MET A 165 -5.90 5.71 6.17
CA MET A 165 -7.01 6.65 5.95
C MET A 165 -8.12 6.03 5.10
N ILE A 166 -7.76 5.29 4.04
CA ILE A 166 -8.74 4.59 3.19
C ILE A 166 -9.47 3.53 4.01
N ALA A 167 -8.74 2.75 4.82
CA ALA A 167 -9.32 1.73 5.68
C ALA A 167 -10.34 2.31 6.66
N ALA A 168 -10.02 3.44 7.30
CA ALA A 168 -10.94 4.13 8.20
C ALA A 168 -12.22 4.59 7.46
N SER A 169 -12.09 5.09 6.23
CA SER A 169 -13.25 5.47 5.43
C SER A 169 -14.12 4.27 5.03
N ILE A 170 -13.52 3.13 4.68
CA ILE A 170 -14.26 1.88 4.40
C ILE A 170 -15.01 1.42 5.66
N ASP A 171 -14.36 1.46 6.82
CA ASP A 171 -14.98 1.10 8.10
C ASP A 171 -16.16 2.02 8.42
N ASN A 172 -16.02 3.32 8.20
CA ASN A 172 -17.10 4.27 8.37
C ASN A 172 -18.28 3.98 7.43
N ILE A 173 -18.03 3.63 6.16
CA ILE A 173 -19.10 3.21 5.23
C ILE A 173 -19.80 1.95 5.75
N ALA A 174 -19.02 0.97 6.21
CA ALA A 174 -19.54 -0.29 6.72
C ALA A 174 -20.40 -0.13 7.98
N GLN A 175 -20.11 0.88 8.80
CA GLN A 175 -20.83 1.21 10.03
C GLN A 175 -21.99 2.18 9.80
N SER A 176 -21.92 3.06 8.80
CA SER A 176 -22.87 4.15 8.56
C SER A 176 -24.13 3.73 7.79
N THR A 177 -24.33 2.44 7.55
CA THR A 177 -25.50 1.99 6.78
C THR A 177 -26.79 2.13 7.57
N THR A 178 -27.84 2.59 6.90
CA THR A 178 -29.22 2.64 7.41
C THR A 178 -29.83 1.26 7.69
N ALA A 179 -29.15 0.18 7.28
CA ALA A 179 -29.46 -1.18 7.69
C ALA A 179 -29.20 -1.34 9.19
N ALA A 180 -30.08 -2.08 9.88
CA ALA A 180 -30.07 -2.22 11.34
C ALA A 180 -28.77 -2.81 11.94
N ASP A 181 -27.83 -3.28 11.11
CA ASP A 181 -26.57 -3.88 11.50
C ASP A 181 -25.41 -3.46 10.56
N PRO A 182 -24.17 -3.33 11.07
CA PRO A 182 -22.98 -3.07 10.25
C PRO A 182 -22.74 -4.14 9.17
N ILE A 183 -22.10 -3.76 8.05
CA ILE A 183 -21.75 -4.70 6.97
C ILE A 183 -20.43 -5.44 7.29
N PRO A 184 -20.45 -6.76 7.57
CA PRO A 184 -19.25 -7.50 7.97
C PRO A 184 -18.14 -7.49 6.93
N GLU A 185 -18.48 -7.54 5.64
CA GLU A 185 -17.51 -7.49 4.53
C GLU A 185 -16.74 -6.18 4.50
N GLY A 186 -17.41 -5.05 4.79
CA GLY A 186 -16.80 -3.73 4.86
C GLY A 186 -15.83 -3.61 6.03
N ILE A 187 -16.23 -4.08 7.21
CA ILE A 187 -15.35 -4.12 8.39
C ILE A 187 -14.11 -4.98 8.11
N LEU A 188 -14.31 -6.17 7.53
CA LEU A 188 -13.19 -7.05 7.20
C LEU A 188 -12.30 -6.44 6.09
N SER A 189 -12.88 -5.74 5.11
CA SER A 189 -12.13 -5.01 4.08
C SER A 189 -11.22 -3.95 4.72
N ALA A 190 -11.75 -3.15 5.64
CA ALA A 190 -10.99 -2.14 6.38
C ALA A 190 -9.86 -2.79 7.20
N GLN A 191 -10.13 -3.86 7.94
CA GLN A 191 -9.11 -4.60 8.71
C GLN A 191 -7.99 -5.14 7.82
N ARG A 192 -8.33 -5.66 6.64
CA ARG A 192 -7.33 -6.15 5.67
C ARG A 192 -6.50 -5.02 5.09
N MET A 193 -7.09 -3.86 4.83
CA MET A 193 -6.35 -2.69 4.37
C MET A 193 -5.45 -2.12 5.46
N MET A 194 -5.89 -2.11 6.72
CA MET A 194 -5.05 -1.75 7.87
C MET A 194 -3.84 -2.68 7.99
N PHE A 195 -4.05 -4.00 7.89
CA PHE A 195 -2.95 -4.95 7.90
C PHE A 195 -2.00 -4.74 6.69
N ALA A 196 -2.56 -4.42 5.51
CA ALA A 196 -1.75 -4.08 4.35
C ALA A 196 -0.88 -2.85 4.58
N ALA A 197 -1.44 -1.81 5.22
CA ALA A 197 -0.71 -0.61 5.60
C ALA A 197 0.42 -0.91 6.58
N GLU A 198 0.15 -1.65 7.67
CA GLU A 198 1.16 -2.03 8.65
C GLU A 198 2.34 -2.76 7.99
N LYS A 199 2.04 -3.69 7.08
CA LYS A 199 3.05 -4.46 6.35
C LYS A 199 3.80 -3.60 5.33
N MET A 200 3.15 -2.69 4.65
CA MET A 200 3.83 -1.74 3.75
C MET A 200 4.77 -0.80 4.54
N LYS A 201 4.34 -0.35 5.72
CA LYS A 201 5.15 0.46 6.64
C LYS A 201 6.36 -0.32 7.14
N GLU A 202 6.19 -1.60 7.49
CA GLU A 202 7.30 -2.50 7.83
C GLU A 202 8.30 -2.61 6.67
N ALA A 203 7.84 -2.81 5.44
CA ALA A 203 8.69 -2.86 4.24
C ALA A 203 9.47 -1.56 4.03
N GLY A 204 8.79 -0.41 4.15
CA GLY A 204 9.43 0.90 4.04
C GLY A 204 10.48 1.15 5.12
N ASN A 205 10.20 0.74 6.36
CA ASN A 205 11.14 0.83 7.48
C ASN A 205 12.38 -0.04 7.27
N GLU A 206 12.23 -1.25 6.73
CA GLU A 206 13.36 -2.12 6.42
C GLU A 206 14.27 -1.52 5.34
N LEU A 207 13.72 -0.84 4.32
CA LEU A 207 14.52 -0.13 3.31
C LEU A 207 15.22 1.12 3.87
N GLN A 208 14.65 1.74 4.88
CA GLN A 208 15.28 2.84 5.63
C GLN A 208 16.41 2.37 6.56
N GLY A 209 16.52 1.06 6.80
CA GLY A 209 17.47 0.51 7.77
C GLY A 209 17.02 0.68 9.21
N ASN A 210 15.73 0.94 9.46
CA ASN A 210 15.17 1.01 10.81
C ASN A 210 15.20 -0.41 11.41
N GLU A 211 15.91 -0.58 12.53
CA GLU A 211 15.97 -1.88 13.20
C GLU A 211 14.57 -2.32 13.63
N LYS A 212 14.20 -3.57 13.32
CA LYS A 212 13.03 -4.18 13.96
C LYS A 212 13.27 -4.19 15.46
N PRO A 213 12.30 -3.78 16.30
CA PRO A 213 12.40 -4.02 17.73
C PRO A 213 12.63 -5.52 17.93
N LYS A 214 13.78 -5.87 18.50
CA LYS A 214 14.10 -7.26 18.82
C LYS A 214 12.96 -7.79 19.69
N PRO A 215 12.42 -8.99 19.42
CA PRO A 215 11.37 -9.54 20.26
C PRO A 215 11.88 -9.61 21.69
N THR A 216 11.35 -8.76 22.56
CA THR A 216 11.60 -8.75 24.00
C THR A 216 10.76 -9.85 24.62
N GLY A 217 11.17 -11.11 24.41
CA GLY A 217 10.49 -12.26 24.98
C GLY A 217 11.15 -13.57 24.59
N LYS A 218 11.28 -14.48 25.55
CA LYS A 218 11.83 -15.84 25.39
C LYS A 218 10.90 -16.75 24.55
N ALA A 219 10.62 -16.38 23.30
CA ALA A 219 9.79 -17.17 22.39
C ALA A 219 10.51 -18.42 21.82
N TRP A 220 11.80 -18.57 22.07
CA TRP A 220 12.63 -19.71 21.68
C TRP A 220 12.59 -20.91 22.66
N LEU A 221 11.69 -20.87 23.67
CA LEU A 221 11.59 -21.89 24.73
C LEU A 221 10.34 -22.79 24.66
N LYS A 222 9.64 -22.86 23.54
CA LYS A 222 8.64 -23.91 23.33
C LYS A 222 8.95 -24.68 22.05
N GLY A 223 9.50 -25.87 22.27
CA GLY A 223 9.50 -26.95 21.29
C GLY A 223 8.12 -27.60 21.17
#